data_AF-A0A135RS79-F1
#
_entry.id   AF-A0A135RS79-F1
#
_cell.length_a   1.000
_cell.length_b   1.000
_cell.length_c   1.000
_cell.angle_alpha   90.00
_cell.angle_beta   90.00
_cell.angle_gamma   90.00
#
_symmetry.space_group_name_H-M   'P 1'
#
loop_
_entity.id
_entity.type
_entity.pdbx_description
1 polymer ?
#
loop_
_entity_poly.entity_id
_entity_poly.type
_entity_poly.pdbx_seq_one_letter_code
_entity_poly.pdbx_strand_id
1 'polypeptide(L)'
;MKALNILGFLGLFLVNALAVPTSDYVNWKTFNANGVNLGGWLVQEAIIDAEFWGQYGGNTTDEWGLCVRLGSQCGPVLERRYATYFKPADIDKLAKAGVTILRIPTNYAAWIKVPGSQLYTGNQVHFLKNVATYAITKYNMHIIVDVHSLPGGLNGLGIGEKDGNYGWFNNETALEYSYRTIDAVTQYVQASGFPQSYTIAPLNEPADNRDFSKFGTPDALSIDGAAWVAKFINGVLLRVADVNPKIPVMLQGSFRPEPFWSPYFPADANLVFDAHHYYFAGRPTTSENVPTFICEDAKGSISDGKFPVFIGEWSIQAVNNNTFASRAKNLNNGLYAWSKYTQGSSYWTAKFSGNAPVDGQGTQSDYWNYETFIDLGIINPASSTEFCP
;
A
#
# COMPACT_ATOMS: atom_id res chain seq x y z
N MET A 1 -33.87 53.96 -19.17
CA MET A 1 -33.41 53.13 -18.03
C MET A 1 -33.36 51.68 -18.47
N LYS A 2 -32.13 51.14 -18.53
CA LYS A 2 -31.66 49.75 -18.57
C LYS A 2 -32.40 48.71 -19.43
N ALA A 3 -31.78 48.36 -20.56
CA ALA A 3 -31.98 47.11 -21.28
C ALA A 3 -31.44 45.93 -20.44
N LEU A 4 -32.24 44.86 -20.33
CA LEU A 4 -31.92 43.66 -19.59
C LEU A 4 -31.32 42.62 -20.57
N ASN A 5 -30.00 42.42 -20.49
CA ASN A 5 -29.32 41.31 -21.18
C ASN A 5 -29.58 40.02 -20.41
N ILE A 6 -30.36 39.11 -21.01
CA ILE A 6 -30.47 37.73 -20.54
C ILE A 6 -29.34 36.94 -21.22
N LEU A 7 -28.22 36.77 -20.51
CA LEU A 7 -27.24 35.75 -20.85
C LEU A 7 -27.80 34.40 -20.36
N GLY A 8 -28.23 33.56 -21.30
CA GLY A 8 -28.52 32.16 -21.02
C GLY A 8 -27.22 31.41 -20.71
N PHE A 9 -27.08 30.96 -19.46
CA PHE A 9 -26.06 29.98 -19.08
C PHE A 9 -26.38 28.65 -19.77
N LEU A 10 -25.66 28.31 -20.83
CA LEU A 10 -25.54 26.92 -21.26
C LEU A 10 -24.73 26.18 -20.19
N GLY A 11 -25.41 25.37 -19.38
CA GLY A 11 -24.74 24.39 -18.54
C GLY A 11 -24.03 23.37 -19.42
N LEU A 12 -22.71 23.38 -19.43
CA LEU A 12 -21.93 22.26 -19.92
C LEU A 12 -22.16 21.07 -18.96
N PHE A 13 -23.01 20.14 -19.37
CA PHE A 13 -22.96 18.79 -18.85
C PHE A 13 -21.65 18.17 -19.33
N LEU A 14 -20.61 18.21 -18.47
CA LEU A 14 -19.43 17.36 -18.62
C LEU A 14 -19.91 15.92 -18.46
N VAL A 15 -20.17 15.26 -19.59
CA VAL A 15 -20.25 13.81 -19.64
C VAL A 15 -18.88 13.32 -19.18
N ASN A 16 -18.81 12.73 -17.98
CA ASN A 16 -17.59 12.07 -17.50
C ASN A 16 -17.29 10.92 -18.47
N ALA A 17 -16.47 11.20 -19.48
CA ALA A 17 -16.00 10.19 -20.42
C ALA A 17 -15.21 9.14 -19.62
N LEU A 18 -15.56 7.87 -19.79
CA LEU A 18 -14.75 6.76 -19.31
C LEU A 18 -13.38 6.86 -19.98
N ALA A 19 -12.30 6.76 -19.21
CA ALA A 19 -10.98 6.59 -19.79
C ALA A 19 -10.97 5.27 -20.59
N VAL A 20 -10.48 5.29 -21.82
CA VAL A 20 -10.18 4.04 -22.54
C VAL A 20 -8.95 3.45 -21.86
N PRO A 21 -9.04 2.29 -21.18
CA PRO A 21 -7.88 1.73 -20.51
C PRO A 21 -6.79 1.43 -21.52
N THR A 22 -5.54 1.70 -21.16
CA THR A 22 -4.40 1.37 -22.02
C THR A 22 -4.36 -0.13 -22.31
N SER A 23 -3.92 -0.51 -23.52
CA SER A 23 -3.60 -1.91 -23.84
C SER A 23 -2.18 -2.29 -23.44
N ASP A 24 -1.34 -1.30 -23.15
CA ASP A 24 0.09 -1.49 -22.91
C ASP A 24 0.36 -1.78 -21.43
N TYR A 25 1.22 -2.78 -21.19
CA TYR A 25 1.69 -3.11 -19.85
C TYR A 25 2.63 -2.03 -19.33
N VAL A 26 2.53 -1.75 -18.03
CA VAL A 26 3.43 -0.83 -17.35
C VAL A 26 4.87 -1.31 -17.42
N ASN A 27 5.76 -0.42 -17.88
CA ASN A 27 7.20 -0.55 -17.69
C ASN A 27 7.62 0.33 -16.51
N TRP A 28 7.88 -0.29 -15.36
CA TRP A 28 8.26 0.41 -14.14
C TRP A 28 9.58 1.19 -14.25
N LYS A 29 10.44 0.94 -15.25
CA LYS A 29 11.65 1.76 -15.46
C LYS A 29 11.33 3.19 -15.96
N THR A 30 10.14 3.40 -16.52
CA THR A 30 9.71 4.68 -17.09
C THR A 30 8.38 5.19 -16.51
N PHE A 31 7.63 4.31 -15.83
CA PHE A 31 6.32 4.62 -15.28
C PHE A 31 6.46 5.32 -13.93
N ASN A 32 5.87 6.51 -13.83
CA ASN A 32 5.82 7.28 -12.60
C ASN A 32 4.36 7.43 -12.13
N ALA A 33 4.11 7.31 -10.83
CA ALA A 33 2.76 7.41 -10.30
C ALA A 33 2.70 8.03 -8.90
N ASN A 34 1.60 8.73 -8.64
CA ASN A 34 1.22 9.17 -7.31
C ASN A 34 -0.01 8.38 -6.87
N GLY A 35 0.09 7.78 -5.69
CA GLY A 35 -0.84 6.75 -5.24
C GLY A 35 -1.31 6.92 -3.82
N VAL A 36 -2.22 6.04 -3.45
CA VAL A 36 -2.61 5.78 -2.07
C VAL A 36 -2.79 4.30 -1.83
N ASN A 37 -2.63 3.90 -0.58
CA ASN A 37 -3.03 2.59 -0.10
C ASN A 37 -4.52 2.56 0.20
N LEU A 38 -5.17 1.43 -0.06
CA LEU A 38 -6.52 1.13 0.44
C LEU A 38 -6.43 0.28 1.72
N GLY A 39 -5.62 0.76 2.67
CA GLY A 39 -5.37 0.11 3.96
C GLY A 39 -6.60 0.06 4.87
N GLY A 40 -6.64 -0.91 5.79
CA GLY A 40 -7.78 -1.13 6.68
C GLY A 40 -9.04 -1.67 6.00
N TRP A 41 -8.97 -2.06 4.72
CA TRP A 41 -10.11 -2.56 3.96
C TRP A 41 -10.19 -4.08 3.91
N LEU A 42 -9.29 -4.74 3.17
CA LEU A 42 -9.24 -6.21 3.04
C LEU A 42 -8.23 -6.86 4.00
N VAL A 43 -7.47 -6.03 4.71
CA VAL A 43 -6.63 -6.35 5.86
C VAL A 43 -7.02 -5.37 6.97
N GLN A 44 -7.32 -5.88 8.17
CA GLN A 44 -7.76 -5.06 9.30
C GLN A 44 -6.60 -4.75 10.23
N GLU A 45 -6.46 -3.47 10.56
CA GLU A 45 -5.50 -2.99 11.56
C GLU A 45 -6.23 -2.15 12.59
N ALA A 46 -5.90 -2.38 13.86
CA ALA A 46 -6.57 -1.75 14.99
C ALA A 46 -6.54 -0.23 14.96
N ILE A 47 -5.44 0.32 14.46
CA ILE A 47 -5.19 1.76 14.49
C ILE A 47 -5.95 2.53 13.41
N ILE A 48 -6.39 1.89 12.32
CA ILE A 48 -6.91 2.62 11.15
C ILE A 48 -8.33 3.15 11.39
N ASP A 49 -9.17 2.38 12.06
CA ASP A 49 -10.58 2.72 12.31
C ASP A 49 -10.95 2.37 13.75
N ALA A 50 -10.82 3.37 14.63
CA ALA A 50 -11.03 3.19 16.07
C ALA A 50 -12.48 2.82 16.43
N GLU A 51 -13.47 3.28 15.65
CA GLU A 51 -14.88 2.93 15.88
C GLU A 51 -15.12 1.46 15.53
N PHE A 52 -14.67 1.03 14.35
CA PHE A 52 -14.77 -0.37 13.93
C PHE A 52 -14.05 -1.29 14.93
N TRP A 53 -12.81 -0.95 15.31
CA TRP A 53 -12.05 -1.79 16.23
C TRP A 53 -12.64 -1.82 17.64
N GLY A 54 -13.07 -0.66 18.15
CA GLY A 54 -13.75 -0.58 19.45
C GLY A 54 -15.04 -1.40 19.49
N GLN A 55 -15.79 -1.44 18.40
CA GLN A 55 -17.02 -2.22 18.31
C GLN A 55 -16.77 -3.73 18.18
N TYR A 56 -15.84 -4.16 17.34
CA TYR A 56 -15.68 -5.57 16.96
C TYR A 56 -14.42 -6.23 17.50
N GLY A 57 -13.28 -5.53 17.52
CA GLY A 57 -12.00 -6.06 17.99
C GLY A 57 -11.89 -6.14 19.51
N GLY A 58 -12.41 -5.15 20.24
CA GLY A 58 -12.23 -5.06 21.69
C GLY A 58 -10.74 -4.95 22.05
N ASN A 59 -10.21 -5.86 22.86
CA ASN A 59 -8.80 -5.86 23.28
C ASN A 59 -7.88 -6.68 22.37
N THR A 60 -8.36 -7.16 21.22
CA THR A 60 -7.51 -7.85 20.25
C THR A 60 -6.58 -6.86 19.59
N THR A 61 -5.40 -7.32 19.18
CA THR A 61 -4.35 -6.48 18.61
C THR A 61 -4.23 -6.65 17.09
N ASP A 62 -4.77 -7.76 16.55
CA ASP A 62 -4.70 -8.13 15.13
C ASP A 62 -6.03 -8.68 14.57
N GLU A 63 -6.13 -8.80 13.25
CA GLU A 63 -7.30 -9.35 12.55
C GLU A 63 -7.55 -10.83 12.93
N TRP A 64 -6.49 -11.58 13.16
CA TRP A 64 -6.56 -12.95 13.64
C TRP A 64 -7.35 -13.05 14.95
N GLY A 65 -6.96 -12.26 15.95
CA GLY A 65 -7.64 -12.18 17.24
C GLY A 65 -9.07 -11.65 17.11
N LEU A 66 -9.30 -10.65 16.24
CA LEU A 66 -10.64 -10.15 15.93
C LEU A 66 -11.54 -11.28 15.40
N CYS A 67 -11.06 -12.09 14.46
CA CYS A 67 -11.86 -13.21 13.94
C CYS A 67 -12.10 -14.31 14.97
N VAL A 68 -11.08 -14.66 15.78
CA VAL A 68 -11.25 -15.61 16.90
C VAL A 68 -12.34 -15.12 17.86
N ARG A 69 -12.32 -13.82 18.20
CA ARG A 69 -13.30 -13.20 19.09
C ARG A 69 -14.71 -13.23 18.51
N LEU A 70 -14.86 -12.88 17.24
CA LEU A 70 -16.17 -12.81 16.58
C LEU A 70 -16.74 -14.20 16.24
N GLY A 71 -15.90 -15.24 16.13
CA GLY A 71 -16.30 -16.57 15.74
C GLY A 71 -17.08 -16.56 14.42
N SER A 72 -18.30 -17.11 14.42
CA SER A 72 -19.16 -17.13 13.23
C SER A 72 -19.57 -15.75 12.71
N GLN A 73 -19.42 -14.69 13.52
CA GLN A 73 -19.69 -13.32 13.10
C GLN A 73 -18.52 -12.67 12.35
N CYS A 74 -17.32 -13.28 12.30
CA CYS A 74 -16.20 -12.65 11.60
C CYS A 74 -16.54 -12.39 10.12
N GLY A 75 -17.08 -13.39 9.43
CA GLY A 75 -17.50 -13.26 8.04
C GLY A 75 -18.52 -12.16 7.81
N PRO A 76 -19.72 -12.20 8.43
CA PRO A 76 -20.73 -11.16 8.25
C PRO A 76 -20.24 -9.73 8.55
N VAL A 77 -19.42 -9.55 9.60
CA VAL A 77 -18.86 -8.23 9.96
C VAL A 77 -17.87 -7.75 8.89
N LEU A 78 -16.94 -8.60 8.48
CA LEU A 78 -15.94 -8.25 7.48
C LEU A 78 -16.55 -8.04 6.09
N GLU A 79 -17.48 -8.88 5.64
CA GLU A 79 -18.21 -8.70 4.37
C GLU A 79 -18.94 -7.35 4.33
N ARG A 80 -19.57 -6.94 5.43
CA ARG A 80 -20.20 -5.61 5.54
C ARG A 80 -19.17 -4.50 5.42
N ARG A 81 -18.02 -4.63 6.07
CA ARG A 81 -16.93 -3.65 5.96
C ARG A 81 -16.41 -3.59 4.52
N TYR A 82 -16.14 -4.73 3.89
CA TYR A 82 -15.66 -4.80 2.51
C TYR A 82 -16.61 -4.10 1.54
N ALA A 83 -17.92 -4.24 1.74
CA ALA A 83 -18.95 -3.63 0.92
C ALA A 83 -19.12 -2.12 1.12
N THR A 84 -18.69 -1.55 2.25
CA THR A 84 -19.07 -0.19 2.66
C THR A 84 -17.91 0.76 2.94
N TYR A 85 -16.71 0.24 3.18
CA TYR A 85 -15.57 1.06 3.57
C TYR A 85 -15.02 1.88 2.40
N PHE A 86 -14.82 1.27 1.23
CA PHE A 86 -14.51 1.96 -0.02
C PHE A 86 -15.66 1.84 -1.01
N LYS A 87 -16.05 2.98 -1.59
CA LYS A 87 -17.14 3.18 -2.53
C LYS A 87 -16.61 3.85 -3.80
N PRO A 88 -17.34 3.79 -4.92
CA PRO A 88 -16.97 4.50 -6.15
C PRO A 88 -16.67 6.00 -5.96
N ALA A 89 -17.39 6.66 -5.05
CA ALA A 89 -17.19 8.09 -4.74
C ALA A 89 -15.81 8.39 -4.12
N ASP A 90 -15.21 7.43 -3.42
CA ASP A 90 -13.88 7.58 -2.84
C ASP A 90 -12.83 7.53 -3.96
N ILE A 91 -12.98 6.60 -4.90
CA ILE A 91 -12.12 6.53 -6.09
C ILE A 91 -12.24 7.80 -6.94
N ASP A 92 -13.46 8.33 -7.11
CA ASP A 92 -13.68 9.60 -7.78
C ASP A 92 -12.96 10.76 -7.08
N LYS A 93 -12.95 10.78 -5.73
CA LYS A 93 -12.26 11.80 -4.94
C LYS A 93 -10.74 11.70 -5.12
N LEU A 94 -10.19 10.50 -4.99
CA LEU A 94 -8.76 10.22 -5.17
C LEU A 94 -8.29 10.60 -6.58
N ALA A 95 -9.02 10.19 -7.62
CA ALA A 95 -8.70 10.50 -9.01
C ALA A 95 -8.64 12.00 -9.28
N LYS A 96 -9.60 12.78 -8.74
CA LYS A 96 -9.62 14.25 -8.86
C LYS A 96 -8.42 14.93 -8.20
N ALA A 97 -7.83 14.30 -7.19
CA ALA A 97 -6.62 14.78 -6.54
C ALA A 97 -5.32 14.35 -7.25
N GLY A 98 -5.43 13.67 -8.40
CA GLY A 98 -4.27 13.25 -9.19
C GLY A 98 -3.69 11.89 -8.80
N VAL A 99 -4.43 11.08 -8.03
CA VAL A 99 -4.06 9.67 -7.77
C VAL A 99 -4.22 8.87 -9.06
N THR A 100 -3.17 8.15 -9.45
CA THR A 100 -3.11 7.32 -10.66
C THR A 100 -2.83 5.84 -10.39
N ILE A 101 -2.49 5.49 -9.14
CA ILE A 101 -2.22 4.12 -8.72
C ILE A 101 -2.84 3.83 -7.35
N LEU A 102 -3.39 2.63 -7.17
CA LEU A 102 -3.93 2.15 -5.90
C LEU A 102 -3.16 0.90 -5.46
N ARG A 103 -2.58 0.93 -4.27
CA ARG A 103 -2.01 -0.25 -3.61
C ARG A 103 -3.08 -0.85 -2.69
N ILE A 104 -3.41 -2.13 -2.89
CA ILE A 104 -4.53 -2.79 -2.22
C ILE A 104 -4.00 -3.97 -1.42
N PRO A 105 -3.77 -3.81 -0.11
CA PRO A 105 -3.40 -4.90 0.79
C PRO A 105 -4.47 -5.97 0.88
N THR A 106 -4.07 -7.23 0.85
CA THR A 106 -4.93 -8.41 1.01
C THR A 106 -4.24 -9.45 1.89
N ASN A 107 -4.99 -10.13 2.75
CA ASN A 107 -4.48 -11.30 3.43
C ASN A 107 -4.38 -12.49 2.46
N TYR A 108 -3.47 -13.45 2.69
CA TYR A 108 -3.47 -14.72 1.93
C TYR A 108 -4.84 -15.43 1.97
N ALA A 109 -5.59 -15.23 3.06
CA ALA A 109 -6.90 -15.83 3.28
C ALA A 109 -7.98 -15.36 2.28
N ALA A 110 -7.75 -14.24 1.58
CA ALA A 110 -8.59 -13.81 0.46
C ALA A 110 -8.46 -14.75 -0.76
N TRP A 111 -7.32 -15.40 -0.91
CA TRP A 111 -6.93 -16.14 -2.12
C TRP A 111 -7.03 -17.65 -1.95
N ILE A 112 -6.66 -18.15 -0.78
CA ILE A 112 -6.68 -19.59 -0.47
C ILE A 112 -7.16 -19.84 0.95
N LYS A 113 -7.67 -21.04 1.19
CA LYS A 113 -7.92 -21.56 2.54
C LYS A 113 -6.70 -22.32 3.04
N VAL A 114 -6.15 -21.90 4.18
CA VAL A 114 -5.03 -22.59 4.85
C VAL A 114 -5.57 -23.24 6.13
N PRO A 115 -5.34 -24.56 6.33
CA PRO A 115 -5.78 -25.25 7.54
C PRO A 115 -5.26 -24.58 8.82
N GLY A 116 -6.14 -24.36 9.79
CA GLY A 116 -5.81 -23.75 11.08
C GLY A 116 -5.78 -22.21 11.09
N SER A 117 -5.80 -21.56 9.93
CA SER A 117 -5.93 -20.10 9.86
C SER A 117 -7.22 -19.64 10.51
N GLN A 118 -7.15 -18.56 11.30
CA GLN A 118 -8.32 -17.89 11.86
C GLN A 118 -8.73 -16.66 11.06
N LEU A 119 -7.95 -16.27 10.05
CA LEU A 119 -8.34 -15.21 9.13
C LEU A 119 -9.54 -15.66 8.30
N TYR A 120 -10.44 -14.74 8.02
CA TYR A 120 -11.64 -15.03 7.27
C TYR A 120 -11.34 -15.24 5.78
N THR A 121 -11.83 -16.35 5.21
CA THR A 121 -11.84 -16.57 3.75
C THR A 121 -13.26 -16.42 3.22
N GLY A 122 -13.50 -15.38 2.42
CA GLY A 122 -14.80 -15.03 1.87
C GLY A 122 -14.71 -14.32 0.51
N ASN A 123 -15.48 -13.26 0.33
CA ASN A 123 -15.63 -12.56 -0.95
C ASN A 123 -14.64 -11.40 -1.16
N GLN A 124 -13.51 -11.35 -0.44
CA GLN A 124 -12.54 -10.25 -0.55
C GLN A 124 -12.16 -9.95 -2.01
N VAL A 125 -11.85 -10.99 -2.80
CA VAL A 125 -11.46 -10.85 -4.21
C VAL A 125 -12.61 -10.29 -5.08
N HIS A 126 -13.87 -10.56 -4.73
CA HIS A 126 -15.02 -9.97 -5.42
C HIS A 126 -15.10 -8.46 -5.16
N PHE A 127 -14.93 -8.02 -3.91
CA PHE A 127 -14.91 -6.60 -3.58
C PHE A 127 -13.70 -5.88 -4.21
N LEU A 128 -12.52 -6.50 -4.16
CA LEU A 128 -11.32 -6.03 -4.86
C LEU A 128 -11.61 -5.80 -6.34
N LYS A 129 -12.20 -6.81 -7.02
CA LYS A 129 -12.57 -6.71 -8.44
C LYS A 129 -13.47 -5.52 -8.72
N ASN A 130 -14.49 -5.28 -7.91
CA ASN A 130 -15.44 -4.18 -8.13
C ASN A 130 -14.75 -2.82 -8.05
N VAL A 131 -13.92 -2.58 -7.03
CA VAL A 131 -13.18 -1.31 -6.87
C VAL A 131 -12.11 -1.16 -7.95
N ALA A 132 -11.29 -2.19 -8.18
CA ALA A 132 -10.22 -2.16 -9.18
C ALA A 132 -10.79 -1.94 -10.60
N THR A 133 -11.85 -2.66 -10.97
CA THR A 133 -12.49 -2.50 -12.29
C THR A 133 -13.01 -1.07 -12.48
N TYR A 134 -13.63 -0.49 -11.45
CA TYR A 134 -14.10 0.89 -11.50
C TYR A 134 -12.94 1.88 -11.68
N ALA A 135 -11.88 1.74 -10.89
CA ALA A 135 -10.67 2.56 -10.97
C ALA A 135 -10.00 2.48 -12.35
N ILE A 136 -9.85 1.26 -12.89
CA ILE A 136 -9.26 1.03 -14.21
C ILE A 136 -10.13 1.60 -15.32
N THR A 137 -11.42 1.23 -15.37
CA THR A 137 -12.30 1.58 -16.50
C THR A 137 -12.70 3.05 -16.52
N LYS A 138 -12.75 3.72 -15.36
CA LYS A 138 -13.12 5.14 -15.29
C LYS A 138 -11.91 6.06 -15.38
N TYR A 139 -10.79 5.67 -14.77
CA TYR A 139 -9.64 6.56 -14.56
C TYR A 139 -8.32 6.02 -15.11
N ASN A 140 -8.30 4.82 -15.70
CA ASN A 140 -7.08 4.14 -16.14
C ASN A 140 -6.03 4.05 -15.01
N MET A 141 -6.49 3.90 -13.76
CA MET A 141 -5.60 3.71 -12.62
C MET A 141 -4.90 2.36 -12.71
N HIS A 142 -3.64 2.34 -12.30
CA HIS A 142 -2.89 1.10 -12.10
C HIS A 142 -3.17 0.53 -10.70
N ILE A 143 -3.14 -0.80 -10.55
CA ILE A 143 -3.47 -1.48 -9.31
C ILE A 143 -2.29 -2.35 -8.87
N ILE A 144 -1.80 -2.14 -7.65
CA ILE A 144 -0.89 -3.09 -7.00
C ILE A 144 -1.75 -3.99 -6.11
N VAL A 145 -1.78 -5.29 -6.42
CA VAL A 145 -2.37 -6.31 -5.54
C VAL A 145 -1.28 -6.76 -4.59
N ASP A 146 -1.40 -6.36 -3.34
CA ASP A 146 -0.45 -6.64 -2.28
C ASP A 146 -0.93 -7.81 -1.42
N VAL A 147 -0.16 -8.90 -1.40
CA VAL A 147 -0.35 -10.02 -0.50
C VAL A 147 0.39 -9.69 0.79
N HIS A 148 -0.33 -8.98 1.66
CA HIS A 148 0.21 -8.31 2.83
C HIS A 148 0.63 -9.29 3.93
N SER A 149 -0.05 -10.44 4.01
CA SER A 149 0.28 -11.55 4.91
C SER A 149 0.53 -12.83 4.14
N LEU A 150 1.44 -13.66 4.63
CA LEU A 150 1.68 -15.01 4.12
C LEU A 150 1.51 -16.06 5.23
N PRO A 151 1.12 -17.30 4.87
CA PRO A 151 0.87 -18.36 5.84
C PRO A 151 2.08 -18.60 6.74
N GLY A 152 1.88 -18.58 8.05
CA GLY A 152 2.96 -18.73 9.04
C GLY A 152 3.50 -17.41 9.61
N GLY A 153 3.19 -16.26 9.00
CA GLY A 153 3.54 -14.96 9.57
C GLY A 153 4.92 -14.45 9.14
N LEU A 154 4.93 -13.28 8.52
CA LEU A 154 6.10 -12.66 7.91
C LEU A 154 7.01 -11.89 8.87
N ASN A 155 6.46 -11.38 9.96
CA ASN A 155 7.14 -10.34 10.75
C ASN A 155 6.70 -10.25 12.21
N GLY A 156 5.92 -11.22 12.70
CA GLY A 156 5.40 -11.20 14.06
C GLY A 156 4.38 -10.11 14.36
N LEU A 157 3.85 -9.43 13.34
CA LEU A 157 2.78 -8.46 13.45
C LEU A 157 1.50 -9.02 12.82
N GLY A 158 0.36 -8.47 13.24
CA GLY A 158 -0.95 -8.76 12.66
C GLY A 158 -0.98 -8.58 11.15
N ILE A 159 -0.27 -7.57 10.62
CA ILE A 159 -0.15 -7.33 9.17
C ILE A 159 0.52 -8.49 8.43
N GLY A 160 1.45 -9.20 9.08
CA GLY A 160 2.15 -10.34 8.49
C GLY A 160 1.39 -11.66 8.59
N GLU A 161 0.43 -11.77 9.51
CA GLU A 161 -0.63 -12.78 9.64
C GLU A 161 -1.31 -12.68 11.02
N LYS A 162 -0.49 -12.65 12.07
CA LYS A 162 -0.87 -12.74 13.47
C LYS A 162 0.30 -12.26 14.33
N ASP A 163 0.00 -11.49 15.37
CA ASP A 163 0.97 -11.03 16.36
C ASP A 163 1.73 -12.21 16.98
N GLY A 164 3.04 -12.05 17.05
CA GLY A 164 3.99 -13.05 17.56
C GLY A 164 4.30 -14.20 16.61
N ASN A 165 3.72 -14.26 15.40
CA ASN A 165 3.98 -15.35 14.46
C ASN A 165 5.10 -15.05 13.45
N TYR A 166 6.09 -15.94 13.39
CA TYR A 166 7.29 -15.86 12.54
C TYR A 166 7.56 -17.18 11.79
N GLY A 167 6.56 -18.06 11.71
CA GLY A 167 6.66 -19.42 11.20
C GLY A 167 6.77 -19.54 9.68
N TRP A 168 6.82 -18.44 8.93
CA TRP A 168 7.01 -18.46 7.47
C TRP A 168 8.46 -18.79 7.05
N PHE A 169 9.45 -18.27 7.79
CA PHE A 169 10.86 -18.47 7.46
C PHE A 169 11.29 -19.92 7.66
N ASN A 170 12.07 -20.44 6.70
CA ASN A 170 12.59 -21.81 6.69
C ASN A 170 11.52 -22.91 6.82
N ASN A 171 10.30 -22.62 6.38
CA ASN A 171 9.17 -23.55 6.44
C ASN A 171 8.64 -23.83 5.03
N GLU A 172 8.97 -25.00 4.50
CA GLU A 172 8.57 -25.39 3.14
C GLU A 172 7.05 -25.54 2.98
N THR A 173 6.32 -25.87 4.05
CA THR A 173 4.84 -25.93 3.99
C THR A 173 4.24 -24.54 3.86
N ALA A 174 4.74 -23.59 4.66
CA ALA A 174 4.35 -22.19 4.54
C ALA A 174 4.68 -21.64 3.15
N LEU A 175 5.89 -21.93 2.64
CA LEU A 175 6.33 -21.53 1.31
C LEU A 175 5.42 -22.06 0.19
N GLU A 176 5.01 -23.33 0.25
CA GLU A 176 4.10 -23.91 -0.73
C GLU A 176 2.71 -23.25 -0.70
N TYR A 177 2.18 -22.96 0.49
CA TYR A 177 0.93 -22.18 0.58
C TYR A 177 1.11 -20.75 0.08
N SER A 178 2.27 -20.12 0.29
CA SER A 178 2.59 -18.82 -0.30
C SER A 178 2.58 -18.89 -1.83
N TYR A 179 3.20 -19.90 -2.43
CA TYR A 179 3.14 -20.07 -3.89
C TYR A 179 1.72 -20.27 -4.41
N ARG A 180 0.90 -21.09 -3.75
CA ARG A 180 -0.51 -21.26 -4.11
C ARG A 180 -1.32 -19.96 -4.00
N THR A 181 -0.98 -19.12 -3.03
CA THR A 181 -1.55 -17.77 -2.90
C THR A 181 -1.21 -16.93 -4.12
N ILE A 182 0.07 -16.90 -4.53
CA ILE A 182 0.52 -16.12 -5.68
C ILE A 182 0.01 -16.68 -7.02
N ASP A 183 -0.11 -17.99 -7.16
CA ASP A 183 -0.73 -18.61 -8.33
C ASP A 183 -2.20 -18.12 -8.47
N ALA A 184 -2.95 -18.05 -7.36
CA ALA A 184 -4.33 -17.54 -7.36
C ALA A 184 -4.41 -16.04 -7.70
N VAL A 185 -3.50 -15.22 -7.17
CA VAL A 185 -3.39 -13.78 -7.52
C VAL A 185 -3.09 -13.61 -9.01
N THR A 186 -2.13 -14.38 -9.53
CA THR A 186 -1.70 -14.31 -10.93
C THR A 186 -2.85 -14.68 -11.87
N GLN A 187 -3.60 -15.75 -11.55
CA GLN A 187 -4.78 -16.13 -12.32
C GLN A 187 -5.89 -15.07 -12.26
N TYR A 188 -6.11 -14.46 -11.10
CA TYR A 188 -7.04 -13.34 -10.97
C TYR A 188 -6.64 -12.16 -11.88
N VAL A 189 -5.38 -11.74 -11.84
CA VAL A 189 -4.86 -10.64 -12.67
C VAL A 189 -5.02 -11.00 -14.15
N GLN A 190 -4.60 -12.19 -14.55
CA GLN A 190 -4.70 -12.65 -15.94
C GLN A 190 -6.15 -12.67 -16.45
N ALA A 191 -7.09 -13.08 -15.60
CA ALA A 191 -8.52 -13.16 -15.93
C ALA A 191 -9.29 -11.85 -15.67
N SER A 192 -8.63 -10.77 -15.27
CA SER A 192 -9.28 -9.50 -14.91
C SER A 192 -9.94 -8.78 -16.09
N GLY A 193 -9.51 -9.08 -17.32
CA GLY A 193 -9.83 -8.32 -18.53
C GLY A 193 -8.91 -7.12 -18.77
N PHE A 194 -8.12 -6.73 -17.76
CA PHE A 194 -7.14 -5.65 -17.83
C PHE A 194 -5.80 -6.04 -17.18
N PRO A 195 -5.19 -7.21 -17.49
CA PRO A 195 -3.97 -7.67 -16.84
C PRO A 195 -2.81 -6.66 -16.90
N GLN A 196 -2.79 -5.78 -17.90
CA GLN A 196 -1.83 -4.69 -18.06
C GLN A 196 -1.90 -3.60 -16.99
N SER A 197 -3.05 -3.49 -16.30
CA SER A 197 -3.30 -2.49 -15.25
C SER A 197 -2.94 -2.99 -13.85
N TYR A 198 -2.20 -4.09 -13.74
CA TYR A 198 -1.87 -4.71 -12.47
C TYR A 198 -0.36 -4.90 -12.26
N THR A 199 0.04 -4.88 -10.99
CA THR A 199 1.33 -5.35 -10.48
C THR A 199 1.07 -6.23 -9.26
N ILE A 200 1.84 -7.30 -9.11
CA ILE A 200 1.70 -8.26 -8.02
C ILE A 200 2.81 -8.00 -6.98
N ALA A 201 2.44 -7.56 -5.79
CA ALA A 201 3.33 -7.50 -4.63
C ALA A 201 3.10 -8.78 -3.80
N PRO A 202 4.01 -9.77 -3.81
CA PRO A 202 3.71 -11.11 -3.30
C PRO A 202 3.94 -11.26 -1.79
N LEU A 203 4.49 -10.24 -1.12
CA LEU A 203 4.77 -10.22 0.30
C LEU A 203 4.97 -8.78 0.78
N ASN A 204 4.80 -8.55 2.08
CA ASN A 204 4.98 -7.24 2.71
C ASN A 204 5.81 -7.33 4.00
N GLU A 205 6.82 -6.47 4.13
CA GLU A 205 7.65 -6.24 5.32
C GLU A 205 8.15 -7.51 6.02
N PRO A 206 8.86 -8.43 5.34
CA PRO A 206 9.38 -9.65 5.96
C PRO A 206 10.45 -9.29 7.01
N ALA A 207 10.35 -9.86 8.20
CA ALA A 207 11.30 -9.66 9.29
C ALA A 207 11.41 -10.92 10.15
N ASP A 208 12.62 -11.45 10.31
CA ASP A 208 12.90 -12.61 11.16
C ASP A 208 13.61 -12.24 12.47
N ASN A 209 14.02 -10.97 12.63
CA ASN A 209 14.56 -10.47 13.87
C ASN A 209 13.43 -10.12 14.85
N ARG A 210 13.41 -10.83 15.99
CA ARG A 210 12.39 -10.65 17.04
C ARG A 210 12.66 -9.47 17.97
N ASP A 211 13.82 -8.84 17.88
CA ASP A 211 14.05 -7.54 18.52
C ASP A 211 13.28 -6.47 17.74
N PHE A 212 12.08 -6.16 18.20
CA PHE A 212 11.20 -5.22 17.53
C PHE A 212 11.78 -3.80 17.44
N SER A 213 12.79 -3.44 18.25
CA SER A 213 13.50 -2.16 18.11
C SER A 213 14.25 -2.04 16.78
N LYS A 214 14.44 -3.15 16.06
CA LYS A 214 15.05 -3.21 14.74
C LYS A 214 14.06 -3.09 13.61
N PHE A 215 12.76 -3.21 13.86
CA PHE A 215 11.73 -3.07 12.83
C PHE A 215 11.78 -1.66 12.23
N GLY A 216 11.63 -1.53 10.91
CA GLY A 216 11.89 -0.28 10.19
C GLY A 216 13.36 -0.04 9.84
N THR A 217 14.27 -0.96 10.14
CA THR A 217 15.71 -0.85 9.83
C THR A 217 16.23 -2.09 9.10
N PRO A 218 17.38 -2.01 8.40
CA PRO A 218 18.00 -3.17 7.75
C PRO A 218 18.20 -4.38 8.67
N ASP A 219 18.35 -4.17 9.98
CA ASP A 219 18.56 -5.21 10.99
C ASP A 219 17.29 -6.02 11.31
N ALA A 220 16.12 -5.63 10.80
CA ALA A 220 14.88 -6.39 10.93
C ALA A 220 14.94 -7.76 10.22
N LEU A 221 15.78 -7.87 9.19
CA LEU A 221 15.94 -9.05 8.37
C LEU A 221 17.39 -9.53 8.35
N SER A 222 17.60 -10.75 8.82
CA SER A 222 18.87 -11.46 8.78
C SER A 222 19.29 -11.80 7.35
N ILE A 223 20.55 -12.19 7.15
CA ILE A 223 21.04 -12.64 5.85
C ILE A 223 20.37 -13.95 5.41
N ASP A 224 20.11 -14.87 6.34
CA ASP A 224 19.40 -16.13 6.06
C ASP A 224 17.94 -15.87 5.73
N GLY A 225 17.28 -14.95 6.45
CA GLY A 225 15.95 -14.47 6.14
C GLY A 225 15.89 -13.82 4.75
N ALA A 226 16.89 -13.02 4.38
CA ALA A 226 16.99 -12.45 3.05
C ALA A 226 17.18 -13.51 1.96
N ALA A 227 18.00 -14.54 2.19
CA ALA A 227 18.14 -15.67 1.28
C ALA A 227 16.81 -16.44 1.09
N TRP A 228 16.03 -16.60 2.15
CA TRP A 228 14.70 -17.22 2.08
C TRP A 228 13.70 -16.38 1.30
N VAL A 229 13.67 -15.05 1.51
CA VAL A 229 12.88 -14.11 0.71
C VAL A 229 13.28 -14.17 -0.77
N ALA A 230 14.59 -14.17 -1.06
CA ALA A 230 15.07 -14.28 -2.45
C ALA A 230 14.68 -15.61 -3.10
N LYS A 231 14.71 -16.74 -2.37
CA LYS A 231 14.20 -18.04 -2.85
C LYS A 231 12.72 -17.93 -3.23
N PHE A 232 11.90 -17.35 -2.35
CA PHE A 232 10.47 -17.15 -2.62
C PHE A 232 10.24 -16.26 -3.85
N ILE A 233 10.91 -15.12 -3.95
CA ILE A 233 10.72 -14.19 -5.07
C ILE A 233 11.18 -14.78 -6.40
N ASN A 234 12.29 -15.52 -6.44
CA ASN A 234 12.70 -16.22 -7.66
C ASN A 234 11.63 -17.25 -8.09
N GLY A 235 11.02 -17.96 -7.14
CA GLY A 235 9.88 -18.85 -7.41
C GLY A 235 8.65 -18.09 -7.93
N VAL A 236 8.34 -16.93 -7.36
CA VAL A 236 7.24 -16.06 -7.81
C VAL A 236 7.48 -15.56 -9.24
N LEU A 237 8.68 -15.08 -9.56
CA LEU A 237 9.04 -14.61 -10.90
C LEU A 237 8.83 -15.69 -11.96
N LEU A 238 9.26 -16.93 -11.67
CA LEU A 238 9.04 -18.06 -12.57
C LEU A 238 7.55 -18.36 -12.79
N ARG A 239 6.76 -18.38 -11.71
CA ARG A 239 5.32 -18.67 -11.76
C ARG A 239 4.52 -17.61 -12.50
N VAL A 240 4.82 -16.34 -12.25
CA VAL A 240 4.19 -15.22 -12.96
C VAL A 240 4.60 -15.27 -14.44
N ALA A 241 5.87 -15.51 -14.75
CA ALA A 241 6.34 -15.60 -16.13
C ALA A 241 5.75 -16.77 -16.92
N ASP A 242 5.48 -17.91 -16.28
CA ASP A 242 4.82 -19.07 -16.90
C ASP A 242 3.38 -18.75 -17.34
N VAL A 243 2.68 -17.88 -16.60
CA VAL A 243 1.34 -17.42 -16.97
C VAL A 243 1.39 -16.23 -17.94
N ASN A 244 2.12 -15.18 -17.57
CA ASN A 244 2.26 -13.96 -18.35
C ASN A 244 3.47 -13.13 -17.87
N PRO A 245 4.60 -13.14 -18.60
CA PRO A 245 5.83 -12.45 -18.19
C PRO A 245 5.73 -10.92 -18.25
N LYS A 246 4.65 -10.38 -18.82
CA LYS A 246 4.42 -8.93 -18.88
C LYS A 246 3.86 -8.36 -17.57
N ILE A 247 3.33 -9.19 -16.67
CA ILE A 247 2.85 -8.75 -15.36
C ILE A 247 4.07 -8.47 -14.46
N PRO A 248 4.25 -7.25 -13.94
CA PRO A 248 5.36 -6.95 -13.06
C PRO A 248 5.18 -7.57 -11.66
N VAL A 249 6.29 -7.99 -11.07
CA VAL A 249 6.38 -8.37 -9.65
C VAL A 249 6.99 -7.21 -8.88
N MET A 250 6.42 -6.89 -7.73
CA MET A 250 6.88 -5.83 -6.84
C MET A 250 7.42 -6.45 -5.54
N LEU A 251 8.72 -6.31 -5.28
CA LEU A 251 9.36 -6.83 -4.07
C LEU A 251 9.45 -5.77 -2.99
N GLN A 252 8.65 -5.92 -1.93
CA GLN A 252 8.87 -5.24 -0.65
C GLN A 252 9.97 -6.00 0.11
N GLY A 253 11.20 -5.50 0.01
CA GLY A 253 12.41 -6.17 0.48
C GLY A 253 12.74 -5.91 1.95
N SER A 254 11.75 -5.95 2.84
CA SER A 254 11.88 -5.49 4.23
C SER A 254 12.29 -4.01 4.28
N PHE A 255 13.30 -3.66 5.07
CA PHE A 255 13.84 -2.30 5.18
C PHE A 255 15.28 -2.22 4.64
N ARG A 256 15.62 -3.08 3.67
CA ARG A 256 16.90 -3.05 2.94
C ARG A 256 16.68 -2.43 1.55
N PRO A 257 17.59 -1.54 1.10
CA PRO A 257 17.39 -0.82 -0.15
C PRO A 257 17.64 -1.75 -1.36
N GLU A 258 17.18 -1.32 -2.53
CA GLU A 258 17.31 -2.07 -3.80
C GLU A 258 18.73 -2.60 -4.08
N PRO A 259 19.82 -1.83 -3.87
CA PRO A 259 21.18 -2.33 -4.14
C PRO A 259 21.59 -3.55 -3.31
N PHE A 260 20.99 -3.77 -2.14
CA PHE A 260 21.22 -5.00 -1.36
C PHE A 260 20.65 -6.23 -2.08
N TRP A 261 19.48 -6.07 -2.69
CA TRP A 261 18.72 -7.13 -3.33
C TRP A 261 19.07 -7.34 -4.80
N SER A 262 19.56 -6.30 -5.47
CA SER A 262 19.93 -6.31 -6.90
C SER A 262 20.74 -7.54 -7.32
N PRO A 263 21.77 -8.01 -6.57
CA PRO A 263 22.53 -9.20 -6.93
C PRO A 263 21.76 -10.53 -6.92
N TYR A 264 20.60 -10.60 -6.24
CA TYR A 264 19.81 -11.83 -6.10
C TYR A 264 18.94 -12.16 -7.33
N PHE A 265 18.78 -11.22 -8.26
CA PHE A 265 17.84 -11.35 -9.38
C PHE A 265 18.51 -11.05 -10.72
N PRO A 266 18.09 -11.67 -11.84
CA PRO A 266 18.65 -11.37 -13.15
C PRO A 266 18.14 -10.01 -13.67
N ALA A 267 18.98 -9.28 -14.43
CA ALA A 267 18.69 -7.89 -14.83
C ALA A 267 17.47 -7.72 -15.75
N ASP A 268 17.03 -8.79 -16.40
CA ASP A 268 15.85 -8.88 -17.26
C ASP A 268 14.59 -9.32 -16.52
N ALA A 269 14.65 -9.56 -15.21
CA ALA A 269 13.46 -9.79 -14.39
C ALA A 269 12.53 -8.57 -14.46
N ASN A 270 11.24 -8.81 -14.69
CA ASN A 270 10.19 -7.80 -14.64
C ASN A 270 9.84 -7.48 -13.18
N LEU A 271 10.79 -6.84 -12.51
CA LEU A 271 10.82 -6.61 -11.07
C LEU A 271 10.89 -5.10 -10.78
N VAL A 272 10.11 -4.65 -9.81
CA VAL A 272 10.19 -3.32 -9.19
C VAL A 272 10.36 -3.50 -7.68
N PHE A 273 11.12 -2.62 -7.03
CA PHE A 273 11.27 -2.62 -5.58
C PHE A 273 10.25 -1.70 -4.94
N ASP A 274 9.68 -2.17 -3.83
CA ASP A 274 8.84 -1.41 -2.93
C ASP A 274 9.65 -1.06 -1.67
N ALA A 275 9.76 0.24 -1.37
CA ALA A 275 10.40 0.74 -0.15
C ALA A 275 9.38 1.51 0.71
N HIS A 276 9.43 1.27 2.02
CA HIS A 276 8.54 1.91 2.98
C HIS A 276 9.32 2.89 3.87
N HIS A 277 8.84 4.13 3.97
CA HIS A 277 9.51 5.19 4.74
C HIS A 277 8.56 5.85 5.73
N TYR A 278 8.89 5.73 7.01
CA TYR A 278 8.08 6.28 8.10
C TYR A 278 8.92 7.10 9.08
N TYR A 279 8.24 8.03 9.75
CA TYR A 279 8.89 9.02 10.62
C TYR A 279 8.29 9.06 12.02
N PHE A 280 7.38 8.16 12.38
CA PHE A 280 6.64 8.21 13.64
C PHE A 280 7.31 7.45 14.79
N ALA A 281 8.39 6.71 14.51
CA ALA A 281 9.15 5.94 15.51
C ALA A 281 10.64 5.82 15.10
N GLY A 282 11.51 5.53 16.08
CA GLY A 282 12.91 5.15 15.83
C GLY A 282 13.85 6.25 15.32
N ARG A 283 13.36 7.49 15.12
CA ARG A 283 14.13 8.62 14.55
C ARG A 283 13.86 9.92 15.32
N PRO A 284 14.81 10.87 15.38
CA PRO A 284 14.62 12.16 16.06
C PRO A 284 13.85 13.16 15.16
N THR A 285 12.67 12.76 14.69
CA THR A 285 11.86 13.51 13.73
C THR A 285 10.88 14.45 14.43
N THR A 286 10.69 15.61 13.83
CA THR A 286 9.65 16.59 14.15
C THR A 286 8.97 17.05 12.87
N SER A 287 7.77 17.64 12.98
CA SER A 287 7.09 18.23 11.81
C SER A 287 7.92 19.30 11.10
N GLU A 288 8.92 19.90 11.75
CA GLU A 288 9.82 20.89 11.13
C GLU A 288 10.89 20.22 10.25
N ASN A 289 11.47 19.11 10.73
CA ASN A 289 12.64 18.48 10.10
C ASN A 289 12.31 17.25 9.24
N VAL A 290 11.09 16.69 9.31
CA VAL A 290 10.65 15.56 8.47
C VAL A 290 10.90 15.79 6.97
N PRO A 291 10.74 17.00 6.39
CA PRO A 291 11.10 17.24 4.99
C PRO A 291 12.55 16.91 4.64
N THR A 292 13.49 17.14 5.56
CA THR A 292 14.90 16.78 5.39
C THR A 292 15.08 15.27 5.35
N PHE A 293 14.49 14.55 6.31
CA PHE A 293 14.55 13.09 6.34
C PHE A 293 13.91 12.45 5.10
N ILE A 294 12.78 12.98 4.63
CA ILE A 294 12.15 12.55 3.38
C ILE A 294 13.12 12.73 2.19
N CYS A 295 13.81 13.87 2.11
CA CYS A 295 14.75 14.11 1.02
C CYS A 295 15.97 13.17 1.08
N GLU A 296 16.48 12.90 2.28
CA GLU A 296 17.56 11.93 2.51
C GLU A 296 17.15 10.52 2.11
N ASP A 297 15.98 10.07 2.56
CA ASP A 297 15.44 8.75 2.23
C ASP A 297 15.15 8.62 0.73
N ALA A 298 14.66 9.68 0.07
CA ALA A 298 14.42 9.70 -1.37
C ALA A 298 15.71 9.51 -2.16
N LYS A 299 16.78 10.22 -1.76
CA LYS A 299 18.13 10.07 -2.34
C LYS A 299 18.74 8.71 -2.01
N GLY A 300 18.49 8.17 -0.82
CA GLY A 300 18.92 6.84 -0.40
C GLY A 300 18.17 5.69 -1.10
N SER A 301 17.00 5.97 -1.69
CA SER A 301 16.18 5.01 -2.43
C SER A 301 16.48 4.97 -3.93
N ILE A 302 17.47 5.74 -4.40
CA ILE A 302 17.91 5.68 -5.80
C ILE A 302 18.46 4.28 -6.09
N SER A 303 17.96 3.67 -7.14
CA SER A 303 18.44 2.36 -7.63
C SER A 303 19.91 2.41 -8.05
N ASP A 304 20.59 1.26 -8.00
CA ASP A 304 21.87 1.04 -8.66
C ASP A 304 21.81 1.12 -10.21
N GLY A 305 20.61 1.27 -10.77
CA GLY A 305 20.29 1.33 -12.20
C GLY A 305 19.69 0.05 -12.76
N LYS A 306 19.66 -1.05 -11.99
CA LYS A 306 19.16 -2.35 -12.46
C LYS A 306 17.64 -2.44 -12.39
N PHE A 307 17.04 -2.09 -11.24
CA PHE A 307 15.61 -2.20 -11.02
C PHE A 307 14.97 -0.88 -10.55
N PRO A 308 13.77 -0.54 -11.04
CA PRO A 308 13.04 0.62 -10.55
C PRO A 308 12.66 0.48 -9.07
N VAL A 309 12.52 1.61 -8.38
CA VAL A 309 12.05 1.69 -6.99
C VAL A 309 10.78 2.54 -6.95
N PHE A 310 9.77 2.09 -6.22
CA PHE A 310 8.55 2.81 -5.91
C PHE A 310 8.37 2.86 -4.40
N ILE A 311 7.97 4.00 -3.85
CA ILE A 311 7.75 4.13 -2.40
C ILE A 311 6.32 3.71 -2.07
N GLY A 312 6.08 2.42 -1.84
CA GLY A 312 4.74 1.86 -1.68
C GLY A 312 4.03 2.29 -0.41
N GLU A 313 4.79 2.71 0.62
CA GLU A 313 4.20 3.24 1.85
C GLU A 313 5.03 4.35 2.47
N TRP A 314 4.33 5.40 2.92
CA TRP A 314 4.86 6.47 3.75
C TRP A 314 3.74 7.30 4.37
N SER A 315 4.03 8.01 5.45
CA SER A 315 3.14 9.01 6.05
C SER A 315 3.95 10.16 6.68
N ILE A 316 3.29 11.25 7.08
CA ILE A 316 3.97 12.47 7.54
C ILE A 316 4.04 12.61 9.07
N GLN A 317 3.50 11.65 9.84
CA GLN A 317 3.60 11.70 11.30
C GLN A 317 5.07 11.61 11.71
N ALA A 318 5.51 12.56 12.53
CA ALA A 318 6.81 12.58 13.18
C ALA A 318 6.75 11.95 14.59
N VAL A 319 7.92 11.66 15.19
CA VAL A 319 7.99 11.19 16.59
C VAL A 319 7.52 12.27 17.56
N ASN A 320 8.00 13.51 17.40
CA ASN A 320 7.68 14.61 18.32
C ASN A 320 7.16 15.86 17.60
N ASN A 321 6.54 16.77 18.34
CA ASN A 321 6.17 18.12 17.89
C ASN A 321 5.43 18.12 16.55
N ASN A 322 4.42 17.26 16.40
CA ASN A 322 3.56 17.25 15.23
C ASN A 322 2.71 18.54 15.20
N THR A 323 2.62 19.20 14.03
CA THR A 323 1.83 20.44 13.90
C THR A 323 0.90 20.39 12.70
N PHE A 324 -0.27 21.02 12.80
CA PHE A 324 -1.21 21.08 11.69
C PHE A 324 -0.70 21.94 10.53
N ALA A 325 0.05 23.01 10.85
CA ALA A 325 0.58 23.96 9.88
C ALA A 325 1.65 23.33 8.96
N SER A 326 2.40 22.33 9.45
CA SER A 326 3.43 21.66 8.65
C SER A 326 2.87 20.61 7.69
N ARG A 327 1.61 20.18 7.82
CA ARG A 327 1.06 19.05 7.03
C ARG A 327 1.17 19.27 5.53
N ALA A 328 0.76 20.46 5.05
CA ALA A 328 0.84 20.81 3.63
C ALA A 328 2.29 20.78 3.12
N LYS A 329 3.24 21.34 3.89
CA LYS A 329 4.66 21.32 3.54
C LYS A 329 5.20 19.89 3.47
N ASN A 330 4.95 19.08 4.50
CA ASN A 330 5.52 17.74 4.63
C ASN A 330 4.95 16.78 3.58
N LEU A 331 3.65 16.84 3.34
CA LEU A 331 2.98 16.05 2.31
C LEU A 331 3.50 16.39 0.90
N ASN A 332 3.54 17.67 0.55
CA ASN A 332 3.96 18.06 -0.80
C ASN A 332 5.46 17.85 -1.03
N ASN A 333 6.29 18.03 0.01
CA ASN A 333 7.70 17.69 -0.06
C ASN A 333 7.91 16.21 -0.38
N GLY A 334 7.18 15.30 0.28
CA GLY A 334 7.31 13.88 -0.03
C GLY A 334 6.80 13.52 -1.42
N LEU A 335 5.61 13.98 -1.80
CA LEU A 335 5.08 13.73 -3.15
C LEU A 335 6.07 14.19 -4.25
N TYR A 336 6.71 15.34 -4.05
CA TYR A 336 7.75 15.83 -4.94
C TYR A 336 9.04 14.98 -4.88
N ALA A 337 9.60 14.75 -3.68
CA ALA A 337 10.88 14.06 -3.52
C ALA A 337 10.83 12.62 -4.04
N TRP A 338 9.78 11.87 -3.72
CA TRP A 338 9.61 10.50 -4.20
C TRP A 338 9.51 10.45 -5.72
N SER A 339 8.70 11.32 -6.33
CA SER A 339 8.58 11.40 -7.79
C SER A 339 9.85 11.86 -8.50
N LYS A 340 10.74 12.58 -7.80
CA LYS A 340 11.99 13.08 -8.38
C LYS A 340 13.10 12.03 -8.41
N TYR A 341 13.21 11.22 -7.35
CA TYR A 341 14.34 10.27 -7.19
C TYR A 341 13.96 8.81 -7.43
N THR A 342 12.66 8.49 -7.48
CA THR A 342 12.13 7.14 -7.66
C THR A 342 10.92 7.17 -8.62
N GLN A 343 10.16 6.09 -8.76
CA GLN A 343 8.97 6.02 -9.61
C GLN A 343 7.71 6.64 -8.99
N GLY A 344 7.87 7.42 -7.91
CA GLY A 344 6.78 8.02 -7.16
C GLY A 344 6.44 7.24 -5.89
N SER A 345 5.22 7.41 -5.38
CA SER A 345 4.84 6.84 -4.08
C SER A 345 3.35 6.57 -3.93
N SER A 346 2.98 5.68 -2.99
CA SER A 346 1.63 5.55 -2.45
C SER A 346 1.55 5.88 -0.96
N TYR A 347 0.72 6.86 -0.62
CA TYR A 347 0.55 7.30 0.77
C TYR A 347 -0.17 6.23 1.61
N TRP A 348 0.27 6.00 2.85
CA TRP A 348 -0.49 5.24 3.83
C TRP A 348 -1.31 6.21 4.71
N THR A 349 -2.63 6.33 4.55
CA THR A 349 -3.54 5.57 3.67
C THR A 349 -4.69 6.44 3.15
N ALA A 350 -5.55 5.93 2.25
CA ALA A 350 -6.65 6.71 1.68
C ALA A 350 -7.64 7.20 2.73
N LYS A 351 -8.06 6.32 3.65
CA LYS A 351 -8.99 6.62 4.75
C LYS A 351 -8.45 6.15 6.08
N PHE A 352 -8.47 7.04 7.07
CA PHE A 352 -8.02 6.75 8.41
C PHE A 352 -8.85 7.55 9.43
N SER A 353 -9.45 6.87 10.40
CA SER A 353 -10.27 7.45 11.47
C SER A 353 -9.76 7.06 12.88
N GLY A 354 -8.55 6.52 12.99
CA GLY A 354 -7.89 6.27 14.27
C GLY A 354 -7.68 7.56 15.07
N ASN A 355 -8.03 7.51 16.35
CA ASN A 355 -8.11 8.66 17.24
C ASN A 355 -6.99 8.70 18.30
N ALA A 356 -5.97 7.84 18.17
CA ALA A 356 -4.83 7.89 19.07
C ALA A 356 -4.12 9.26 18.97
N PRO A 357 -3.82 9.91 20.10
CA PRO A 357 -3.10 11.19 20.08
C PRO A 357 -1.69 11.00 19.52
N VAL A 358 -1.21 12.01 18.81
CA VAL A 358 0.22 12.13 18.44
C VAL A 358 0.93 13.05 19.42
N ASP A 359 2.25 12.94 19.52
CA ASP A 359 3.03 13.96 20.22
C ASP A 359 2.96 15.28 19.45
N GLY A 360 2.40 16.33 20.08
CA GLY A 360 2.09 17.60 19.44
C GLY A 360 0.59 17.82 19.27
N GLN A 361 0.15 18.19 18.07
CA GLN A 361 -1.21 18.63 17.78
C GLN A 361 -2.03 17.51 17.11
N GLY A 362 -3.18 17.16 17.69
CA GLY A 362 -4.18 16.30 17.04
C GLY A 362 -3.99 14.81 17.27
N THR A 363 -4.47 14.01 16.31
CA THR A 363 -4.53 12.55 16.36
C THR A 363 -3.93 11.93 15.11
N GLN A 364 -3.75 10.61 15.09
CA GLN A 364 -3.28 9.91 13.88
C GLN A 364 -4.16 10.21 12.64
N SER A 365 -5.47 10.34 12.78
CA SER A 365 -6.33 10.71 11.63
C SER A 365 -5.95 12.03 10.95
N ASP A 366 -5.29 12.95 11.66
CA ASP A 366 -4.83 14.23 11.12
C ASP A 366 -3.58 14.12 10.24
N TYR A 367 -2.86 12.99 10.30
CA TYR A 367 -1.56 12.77 9.64
C TYR A 367 -1.51 11.53 8.75
N TRP A 368 -2.54 10.67 8.78
CA TRP A 368 -2.57 9.39 8.05
C TRP A 368 -3.74 9.27 7.07
N ASN A 369 -4.66 10.25 7.03
CA ASN A 369 -5.83 10.23 6.16
C ASN A 369 -5.64 11.12 4.92
N TYR A 370 -5.39 10.48 3.77
CA TYR A 370 -5.18 11.20 2.51
C TYR A 370 -6.44 11.92 2.02
N GLU A 371 -7.63 11.34 2.19
CA GLU A 371 -8.88 12.02 1.82
C GLU A 371 -9.11 13.32 2.60
N THR A 372 -8.70 13.36 3.87
CA THR A 372 -8.71 14.61 4.66
C THR A 372 -7.79 15.66 4.03
N PHE A 373 -6.63 15.29 3.50
CA PHE A 373 -5.74 16.23 2.81
C PHE A 373 -6.35 16.78 1.52
N ILE A 374 -7.13 15.96 0.80
CA ILE A 374 -7.92 16.40 -0.35
C ILE A 374 -8.97 17.42 0.09
N ASP A 375 -9.73 17.12 1.14
CA ASP A 375 -10.81 17.98 1.63
C ASP A 375 -10.28 19.32 2.19
N LEU A 376 -9.07 19.32 2.76
CA LEU A 376 -8.37 20.52 3.20
C LEU A 376 -7.74 21.33 2.04
N GLY A 377 -7.68 20.79 0.83
CA GLY A 377 -7.09 21.46 -0.33
C GLY A 377 -5.58 21.66 -0.23
N ILE A 378 -4.87 20.76 0.48
CA ILE A 378 -3.43 20.93 0.78
C ILE A 378 -2.50 20.10 -0.11
N ILE A 379 -3.00 19.50 -1.19
CA ILE A 379 -2.20 18.73 -2.16
C ILE A 379 -1.81 19.63 -3.34
N ASN A 380 -0.53 19.98 -3.40
CA ASN A 380 0.11 20.73 -4.47
C ASN A 380 1.63 20.43 -4.53
N PRO A 381 2.05 19.28 -5.09
CA PRO A 381 3.47 18.88 -5.13
C PRO A 381 4.37 19.89 -5.87
N ALA A 382 3.82 20.63 -6.84
CA ALA A 382 4.56 21.65 -7.58
C ALA A 382 5.05 22.83 -6.71
N SER A 383 4.50 23.01 -5.51
CA SER A 383 4.94 24.03 -4.55
C SER A 383 6.21 23.68 -3.77
N SER A 384 6.78 22.48 -3.94
CA SER A 384 7.86 21.95 -3.08
C SER A 384 9.23 21.83 -3.75
N THR A 385 9.45 22.47 -4.91
CA THR A 385 10.70 22.34 -5.68
C THR A 385 11.96 22.77 -4.93
N GLU A 386 11.82 23.65 -3.92
CA GLU A 386 12.94 24.21 -3.15
C GLU A 386 13.43 23.32 -1.99
N PHE A 387 12.64 22.34 -1.55
CA PHE A 387 12.93 21.59 -0.31
C PHE A 387 13.78 20.33 -0.51
N CYS A 388 13.86 19.81 -1.73
CA CYS A 388 14.73 18.68 -2.07
C CYS A 388 15.38 18.87 -3.45
N PRO A 389 16.43 19.72 -3.54
CA PRO A 389 17.15 19.99 -4.77
C PRO A 389 18.00 18.81 -5.26
#